data_AF-A0A748UM10-F1
#
_entry.id   AF-A0A748UM10-F1
#
_cell.length_a   1.000
_cell.length_b   1.000
_cell.length_c   1.000
_cell.angle_alpha   90.00
_cell.angle_beta   90.00
_cell.angle_gamma   90.00
#
_symmetry.space_group_name_H-M   'P 1'
#
loop_
_entity.id
_entity.type
_entity.pdbx_description
1 polymer ?
#
loop_
_entity_poly.entity_id
_entity_poly.type
_entity_poly.pdbx_seq_one_letter_code
_entity_poly.pdbx_strand_id
1 'polypeptide(L)'
;MNSLINAVEVKTMSSREIAELTGKEHKNVLADIRKMLSEIQSAEKSADYKDGKGRTYQMLLLDKEETLILISGYSIKMRAAIIRRWQELESQVSKPALPDFTNPAEAARAWAAEYEQKLIAQEKLSIAAPKADVYDRIIDRNNLYNATQVAQKFGQSAVWMNKQLEQFGVYNRSVKRGRVFQQWFIDKGYGIMRETETGHSQAMFYAEGEMWIIGKLTEEGLI
;
A
#
# COMPACT_ATOMS: atom_id res chain seq x y z
N MET A 1 0.63 -15.09 9.32
CA MET A 1 0.15 -14.76 7.97
C MET A 1 -1.21 -14.10 8.10
N ASN A 2 -1.28 -12.85 8.56
CA ASN A 2 -2.54 -12.10 8.73
C ASN A 2 -2.39 -10.77 8.00
N SER A 3 -3.01 -10.70 6.83
CA SER A 3 -3.11 -9.52 6.00
C SER A 3 -4.08 -8.53 6.65
N LEU A 4 -3.55 -7.58 7.42
CA LEU A 4 -4.29 -6.40 7.86
C LEU A 4 -4.30 -5.41 6.70
N ILE A 5 -5.16 -5.68 5.71
CA ILE A 5 -5.59 -4.67 4.77
C ILE A 5 -6.41 -3.69 5.59
N ASN A 6 -5.86 -2.49 5.81
CA ASN A 6 -6.65 -1.29 6.05
C ASN A 6 -7.57 -1.11 4.84
N ALA A 7 -8.69 -1.84 4.84
CA ALA A 7 -9.82 -1.48 4.03
C ALA A 7 -10.29 -0.19 4.65
N VAL A 8 -10.03 0.93 3.98
CA VAL A 8 -11.00 2.03 3.98
C VAL A 8 -12.34 1.32 3.83
N GLU A 9 -13.19 1.33 4.85
CA GLU A 9 -14.52 0.74 4.78
C GLU A 9 -15.25 1.50 3.67
N VAL A 10 -15.11 1.02 2.44
CA VAL A 10 -15.81 1.57 1.29
C VAL A 10 -17.25 1.21 1.56
N LYS A 11 -17.99 2.17 2.12
CA LYS A 11 -19.42 2.01 2.29
C LYS A 11 -20.00 1.74 0.92
N THR A 12 -20.68 0.61 0.82
CA THR A 12 -21.42 0.23 -0.37
C THR A 12 -22.87 0.03 0.01
N MET A 13 -23.77 0.35 -0.92
CA MET A 13 -25.18 0.01 -0.83
C MET A 13 -25.47 -1.14 -1.78
N SER A 14 -26.20 -2.15 -1.30
CA SER A 14 -26.52 -3.30 -2.15
C SER A 14 -27.72 -3.02 -3.06
N SER A 15 -27.74 -3.64 -4.24
CA SER A 15 -28.90 -3.64 -5.15
C SER A 15 -30.20 -4.13 -4.48
N ARG A 16 -30.09 -5.01 -3.48
CA ARG A 16 -31.23 -5.49 -2.68
C ARG A 16 -31.75 -4.39 -1.76
N GLU A 17 -30.85 -3.73 -1.03
CA GLU A 17 -31.20 -2.59 -0.18
C GLU A 17 -31.83 -1.46 -0.99
N ILE A 18 -31.31 -1.18 -2.19
CA ILE A 18 -31.91 -0.22 -3.14
C ILE A 18 -33.32 -0.65 -3.55
N ALA A 19 -33.54 -1.93 -3.84
CA ALA A 19 -34.86 -2.47 -4.17
C ALA A 19 -35.86 -2.29 -3.02
N GLU A 20 -35.43 -2.60 -1.79
CA GLU A 20 -36.23 -2.44 -0.57
C GLU A 20 -36.58 -0.96 -0.31
N LEU A 21 -35.63 -0.04 -0.47
CA LEU A 21 -35.82 1.40 -0.26
C LEU A 21 -36.69 2.06 -1.34
N THR A 22 -36.61 1.59 -2.57
CA THR A 22 -37.33 2.18 -3.72
C THR A 22 -38.67 1.52 -4.00
N GLY A 23 -38.90 0.31 -3.50
CA GLY A 23 -40.04 -0.52 -3.86
C GLY A 23 -39.98 -1.07 -5.29
N LYS A 24 -38.86 -0.91 -6.00
CA LYS A 24 -38.65 -1.54 -7.31
C LYS A 24 -38.34 -3.02 -7.13
N GLU A 25 -38.79 -3.84 -8.09
CA GLU A 25 -38.35 -5.23 -8.15
C GLU A 25 -36.83 -5.32 -8.30
N HIS A 26 -36.20 -6.21 -7.53
CA HIS A 26 -34.74 -6.36 -7.50
C HIS A 26 -34.14 -6.67 -8.88
N LYS A 27 -34.86 -7.43 -9.71
CA LYS A 27 -34.46 -7.70 -11.11
C LYS A 27 -34.31 -6.42 -11.94
N ASN A 28 -35.22 -5.46 -11.77
CA ASN A 28 -35.19 -4.19 -12.50
C ASN A 28 -34.07 -3.30 -11.98
N VAL A 29 -33.82 -3.30 -10.67
CA VAL A 29 -32.68 -2.60 -10.07
C VAL A 29 -31.36 -3.16 -10.62
N LEU A 30 -31.20 -4.49 -10.70
CA LEU A 30 -30.01 -5.10 -11.31
C LEU A 30 -29.83 -4.70 -12.79
N ALA A 31 -30.92 -4.66 -13.56
CA ALA A 31 -30.86 -4.23 -14.96
C ALA A 31 -30.44 -2.76 -15.09
N ASP A 32 -31.01 -1.88 -14.28
CA ASP A 32 -30.65 -0.45 -14.24
C ASP A 32 -29.17 -0.26 -13.87
N ILE A 33 -28.68 -1.00 -12.85
CA ILE A 33 -27.28 -0.94 -12.42
C ILE A 33 -26.34 -1.39 -13.53
N ARG A 34 -26.59 -2.55 -14.15
CA ARG A 34 -25.71 -3.07 -15.22
C ARG A 34 -25.65 -2.13 -16.41
N LYS A 35 -26.81 -1.56 -16.80
CA LYS A 35 -26.87 -0.54 -17.85
C LYS A 35 -26.03 0.68 -17.49
N MET A 36 -26.22 1.22 -16.28
CA MET A 36 -25.48 2.38 -15.79
C MET A 36 -23.97 2.10 -15.74
N LEU A 37 -23.54 0.98 -15.15
CA LEU A 37 -22.12 0.60 -15.05
C LEU A 37 -21.48 0.45 -16.43
N SER A 38 -22.21 -0.09 -17.41
CA SER A 38 -21.76 -0.17 -18.80
C SER A 38 -21.59 1.20 -19.45
N GLU A 39 -22.46 2.17 -19.15
CA GLU A 39 -22.39 3.53 -19.70
C GLU A 39 -21.21 4.33 -19.10
N ILE A 40 -20.93 4.14 -17.80
CA ILE A 40 -19.80 4.80 -17.12
C ILE A 40 -18.49 4.00 -17.15
N GLN A 41 -18.49 2.83 -17.81
CA GLN A 41 -17.34 1.91 -17.90
C GLN A 41 -16.78 1.50 -16.53
N SER A 42 -17.64 1.34 -15.52
CA SER A 42 -17.26 0.86 -14.18
C SER A 42 -17.44 -0.67 -14.08
N ALA A 43 -16.62 -1.31 -13.26
CA ALA A 43 -16.63 -2.75 -13.06
C ALA A 43 -17.80 -3.20 -12.16
N GLU A 44 -18.41 -4.34 -12.49
CA GLU A 44 -19.45 -4.94 -11.65
C GLU A 44 -18.86 -5.51 -10.34
N LYS A 45 -19.28 -4.94 -9.21
CA LYS A 45 -18.98 -5.45 -7.87
C LYS A 45 -20.06 -6.43 -7.44
N SER A 46 -19.89 -7.71 -7.77
CA SER A 46 -20.85 -8.78 -7.45
C SER A 46 -20.69 -9.32 -6.03
N ALA A 47 -21.80 -9.63 -5.39
CA ALA A 47 -21.89 -10.36 -4.12
C ALA A 47 -23.13 -11.26 -4.12
N ASP A 48 -23.24 -12.16 -3.15
CA ASP A 48 -24.39 -13.07 -3.02
C ASP A 48 -25.13 -12.83 -1.69
N TYR A 49 -26.45 -13.06 -1.69
CA TYR A 49 -27.22 -13.22 -0.46
C TYR A 49 -28.04 -14.49 -0.44
N LYS A 50 -28.39 -14.92 0.77
CA LYS A 50 -29.37 -15.96 1.00
C LYS A 50 -30.72 -15.34 1.39
N ASP A 51 -31.78 -15.84 0.77
CA ASP A 51 -33.15 -15.55 1.18
C ASP A 51 -33.52 -16.36 2.44
N GLY A 52 -34.64 -16.03 3.08
CA GLY A 52 -35.16 -16.72 4.28
C GLY A 52 -35.46 -18.20 4.06
N LYS A 53 -35.53 -18.66 2.79
CA LYS A 53 -35.66 -20.07 2.39
C LYS A 53 -34.32 -20.74 2.08
N GLY A 54 -33.18 -20.09 2.37
CA GLY A 54 -31.84 -20.61 2.14
C GLY A 54 -31.35 -20.60 0.69
N ARG A 55 -32.12 -20.00 -0.23
CA ARG A 55 -31.75 -19.88 -1.66
C ARG A 55 -30.76 -18.74 -1.85
N THR A 56 -29.70 -18.97 -2.63
CA THR A 56 -28.70 -17.95 -2.96
C THR A 56 -29.12 -17.14 -4.18
N TYR A 57 -28.98 -15.83 -4.11
CA TYR A 57 -29.24 -14.88 -5.19
C TYR A 57 -28.09 -13.89 -5.32
N GLN A 58 -27.78 -13.51 -6.56
CA GLN A 58 -26.75 -12.51 -6.87
C GLN A 58 -27.26 -11.10 -6.55
N MET A 59 -26.38 -10.25 -6.04
CA MET A 59 -26.55 -8.82 -5.89
C MET A 59 -25.33 -8.06 -6.40
N LEU A 60 -25.51 -6.78 -6.69
CA LEU A 60 -24.42 -5.84 -6.95
C LEU A 60 -24.25 -4.87 -5.78
N LEU A 61 -23.01 -4.47 -5.52
CA LEU A 61 -22.62 -3.48 -4.51
C LEU A 61 -22.21 -2.19 -5.21
N LEU A 62 -22.86 -1.08 -4.86
CA LEU A 62 -22.53 0.24 -5.41
C LEU A 62 -21.86 1.09 -4.34
N ASP A 63 -20.82 1.82 -4.73
CA ASP A 63 -20.30 2.89 -3.87
C ASP A 63 -21.25 4.11 -3.89
N LYS A 64 -20.87 5.15 -3.13
CA LYS A 64 -21.70 6.36 -3.02
C LYS A 64 -21.88 7.04 -4.37
N GLU A 65 -20.83 7.16 -5.17
CA GLU A 65 -20.87 7.86 -6.44
C GLU A 65 -21.75 7.13 -7.45
N GLU A 66 -21.54 5.83 -7.61
CA GLU A 66 -22.35 4.98 -8.48
C GLU A 66 -23.83 4.97 -8.05
N THR A 67 -24.10 4.98 -6.74
CA THR A 67 -25.47 5.10 -6.24
C THR A 67 -26.08 6.45 -6.60
N LEU A 68 -25.34 7.56 -6.48
CA LEU A 68 -25.82 8.89 -6.85
C LEU A 68 -26.11 9.00 -8.36
N ILE A 69 -25.27 8.39 -9.20
CA ILE A 69 -25.47 8.33 -10.65
C ILE A 69 -26.73 7.52 -10.97
N LEU A 70 -26.88 6.33 -10.39
CA LEU A 70 -28.06 5.47 -10.58
C LEU A 70 -29.36 6.21 -10.25
N ILE A 71 -29.40 6.88 -9.10
CA ILE A 71 -30.64 7.54 -8.66
C ILE A 71 -30.98 8.78 -9.47
N SER A 72 -30.04 9.39 -10.19
CA SER A 72 -30.32 10.59 -11.00
C SER A 72 -31.48 10.38 -11.98
N GLY A 73 -31.63 9.17 -12.52
CA GLY A 73 -32.74 8.76 -13.38
C GLY A 73 -33.99 8.22 -12.66
N TYR A 74 -33.99 8.11 -11.33
CA TYR A 74 -35.13 7.58 -10.56
C TYR A 74 -36.13 8.68 -10.18
N SER A 75 -37.35 8.27 -9.78
CA SER A 75 -38.39 9.20 -9.32
C SER A 75 -37.94 9.98 -8.07
N ILE A 76 -38.46 11.19 -7.87
CA ILE A 76 -38.12 12.05 -6.72
C ILE A 76 -38.29 11.31 -5.38
N LYS A 77 -39.36 10.51 -5.23
CA LYS A 77 -39.63 9.71 -4.03
C LYS A 77 -38.52 8.69 -3.76
N MET A 78 -38.10 7.96 -4.80
CA MET A 78 -37.02 6.96 -4.71
C MET A 78 -35.68 7.61 -4.41
N ARG A 79 -35.37 8.75 -5.06
CA ARG A 79 -34.15 9.52 -4.79
C ARG A 79 -34.08 9.95 -3.33
N ALA A 80 -35.18 10.49 -2.79
CA ALA A 80 -35.22 10.94 -1.40
C ALA A 80 -35.00 9.79 -0.40
N ALA A 81 -35.55 8.59 -0.66
CA ALA A 81 -35.35 7.43 0.19
C ALA A 81 -33.87 7.00 0.25
N ILE A 82 -33.21 6.92 -0.92
CA ILE A 82 -31.80 6.53 -1.01
C ILE A 82 -30.87 7.59 -0.41
N ILE A 83 -31.14 8.88 -0.65
CA ILE A 83 -30.36 9.98 -0.06
C ILE A 83 -30.43 9.94 1.47
N ARG A 84 -31.62 9.75 2.04
CA ARG A 84 -31.79 9.63 3.51
C ARG A 84 -30.99 8.46 4.06
N ARG A 85 -31.00 7.31 3.37
CA ARG A 85 -30.21 6.16 3.80
C ARG A 85 -28.71 6.44 3.78
N TRP A 86 -28.19 7.10 2.74
CA TRP A 86 -26.79 7.50 2.69
C TRP A 86 -26.41 8.49 3.80
N GLN A 87 -27.28 9.47 4.08
CA GLN A 87 -27.09 10.37 5.21
C GLN A 87 -27.08 9.63 6.56
N GLU A 88 -27.96 8.65 6.72
CA GLU A 88 -27.99 7.79 7.91
C GLU A 88 -26.67 7.01 8.05
N LEU A 89 -26.22 6.34 6.99
CA LEU A 89 -24.94 5.64 6.98
C LEU A 89 -23.80 6.59 7.35
N GLU A 90 -23.73 7.77 6.72
CA GLU A 90 -22.75 8.81 7.04
C GLU A 90 -22.82 9.29 8.48
N SER A 91 -24.01 9.39 9.07
CA SER A 91 -24.19 9.77 10.47
C SER A 91 -23.79 8.68 11.46
N GLN A 92 -23.89 7.40 11.07
CA GLN A 92 -23.47 6.25 11.87
C GLN A 92 -21.96 6.06 11.88
N VAL A 93 -21.24 6.56 10.88
CA VAL A 93 -19.79 6.73 11.01
C VAL A 93 -19.60 7.91 11.93
N SER A 94 -19.25 7.59 13.17
CA SER A 94 -18.89 8.52 14.25
C SER A 94 -18.24 9.75 13.66
N LYS A 95 -19.01 10.82 13.48
CA LYS A 95 -18.41 12.15 13.40
C LYS A 95 -17.62 12.24 14.70
N PRO A 96 -16.30 12.43 14.68
CA PRO A 96 -15.62 12.80 15.91
C PRO A 96 -16.42 13.98 16.45
N ALA A 97 -17.01 13.80 17.63
CA ALA A 97 -17.80 14.84 18.26
C ALA A 97 -16.88 16.05 18.32
N LEU A 98 -17.16 17.07 17.51
CA LEU A 98 -16.46 18.33 17.65
C LEU A 98 -16.71 18.74 19.10
N PRO A 99 -15.65 18.93 19.91
CA PRO A 99 -15.83 19.24 21.32
C PRO A 99 -16.66 20.51 21.42
N ASP A 100 -17.62 20.51 22.33
CA ASP A 100 -18.39 21.69 22.70
C ASP A 100 -17.41 22.75 23.24
N PHE A 101 -17.12 23.78 22.45
CA PHE A 101 -16.16 24.83 22.78
C PHE A 101 -16.62 25.72 23.94
N THR A 102 -17.81 25.48 24.49
CA THR A 102 -18.34 26.21 25.66
C THR A 102 -17.72 25.72 26.98
N ASN A 103 -17.02 24.56 26.98
CA ASN A 103 -16.38 24.00 28.17
C ASN A 103 -14.88 23.69 27.96
N PRO A 104 -13.95 24.56 28.40
CA PRO A 104 -12.51 24.44 28.12
C PRO A 104 -11.85 23.17 28.69
N ALA A 105 -12.45 22.54 29.71
CA ALA A 105 -11.96 21.30 30.30
C ALA A 105 -12.20 20.05 29.42
N GLU A 106 -13.19 20.07 28.54
CA GLU A 106 -13.44 18.97 27.60
C GLU A 106 -12.58 19.08 26.34
N ALA A 107 -12.32 20.31 25.87
CA ALA A 107 -11.40 20.55 24.76
C ALA A 107 -9.98 20.05 25.07
N ALA A 108 -9.49 20.28 26.29
CA ALA A 108 -8.17 19.78 26.72
C ALA A 108 -8.11 18.25 26.77
N ARG A 109 -9.19 17.58 27.18
CA ARG A 109 -9.28 16.11 27.24
C ARG A 109 -9.37 15.48 25.85
N ALA A 110 -10.10 16.11 24.93
CA ALA A 110 -10.17 15.67 23.54
C ALA A 110 -8.81 15.78 22.83
N TRP A 111 -8.06 16.85 23.07
CA TRP A 111 -6.73 17.05 22.49
C TRP A 111 -5.71 16.01 22.99
N ALA A 112 -5.76 15.68 24.29
CA ALA A 112 -4.93 14.62 24.87
C ALA A 112 -5.21 13.25 24.22
N ALA A 113 -6.49 12.91 24.02
CA ALA A 113 -6.89 11.65 23.39
C ALA A 113 -6.45 11.56 21.91
N GLU A 114 -6.58 12.65 21.14
CA GLU A 114 -6.08 12.70 19.76
C GLU A 114 -4.55 12.56 19.67
N TYR A 115 -3.82 13.16 20.62
CA TYR A 115 -2.37 13.08 20.66
C TYR A 115 -1.89 11.66 20.98
N GLU A 116 -2.51 11.00 21.95
CA GLU A 116 -2.23 9.60 22.27
C GLU A 116 -2.55 8.66 21.09
N GLN A 117 -3.66 8.88 20.39
CA GLN A 117 -3.99 8.10 19.19
C GLN A 117 -2.96 8.30 18.07
N LYS A 118 -2.48 9.53 17.86
CA LYS A 118 -1.42 9.81 16.88
C LYS A 118 -0.09 9.13 17.25
N LEU A 119 0.29 9.14 18.52
CA LEU A 119 1.48 8.45 19.00
C LEU A 119 1.38 6.94 18.79
N ILE A 120 0.25 6.33 19.15
CA ILE A 120 0.01 4.89 18.96
C ILE A 120 0.02 4.54 17.46
N ALA A 121 -0.52 5.41 16.60
CA ALA A 121 -0.48 5.20 15.16
C ALA A 121 0.95 5.29 14.58
N GLN A 122 1.77 6.24 15.06
CA GLN A 122 3.19 6.34 14.69
C GLN A 122 4.00 5.15 15.17
N GLU A 123 3.78 4.70 16.39
CA GLU A 123 4.49 3.56 16.98
C GLU A 123 4.15 2.24 16.27
N LYS A 124 2.90 2.09 15.80
CA LYS A 124 2.50 0.94 14.97
C LYS A 124 3.11 0.96 13.56
N LEU A 125 3.35 2.15 12.99
CA LEU A 125 4.08 2.31 11.72
C LEU A 125 5.56 1.93 11.87
N SER A 126 6.19 2.21 13.01
CA SER A 126 7.58 1.85 13.26
C SER A 126 7.79 0.36 13.53
N ILE A 127 6.86 -0.32 14.20
CA ILE A 127 6.99 -1.77 14.52
C ILE A 127 6.83 -2.66 13.26
N ALA A 128 6.09 -2.21 12.25
CA ALA A 128 6.00 -2.92 10.96
C ALA A 128 7.24 -2.74 10.06
N ALA A 129 8.23 -1.96 10.51
CA ALA A 129 9.45 -1.68 9.78
C ALA A 129 10.71 -2.22 10.49
N PRO A 130 10.87 -3.53 10.74
CA PRO A 130 12.21 -4.11 10.92
C PRO A 130 12.89 -4.18 9.55
N LYS A 131 12.89 -3.06 8.84
CA LYS A 131 13.74 -2.78 7.69
C LYS A 131 14.49 -1.49 8.00
N ALA A 132 13.86 -0.45 8.57
CA ALA A 132 14.45 0.88 8.76
C ALA A 132 15.67 0.96 9.70
N ASP A 133 15.80 0.09 10.72
CA ASP A 133 16.90 0.19 11.71
C ASP A 133 18.31 -0.08 11.14
N VAL A 134 18.42 -0.67 9.95
CA VAL A 134 19.70 -0.82 9.25
C VAL A 134 20.05 0.43 8.41
N TYR A 135 19.05 1.25 8.06
CA TYR A 135 19.20 2.37 7.12
C TYR A 135 19.82 3.61 7.76
N ASP A 136 19.59 3.87 9.05
CA ASP A 136 20.09 5.08 9.71
C ASP A 136 21.56 4.97 10.18
N ARG A 137 22.16 3.77 10.16
CA ARG A 137 23.56 3.55 10.60
C ARG A 137 24.62 3.74 9.51
N ILE A 138 24.25 3.91 8.24
CA ILE A 138 25.20 3.96 7.10
C ILE A 138 25.03 5.24 6.27
N ILE A 139 24.86 6.39 6.92
CA ILE A 139 24.94 7.70 6.24
C ILE A 139 26.32 8.32 6.52
N ASP A 140 27.35 7.73 5.93
CA ASP A 140 28.59 8.45 5.58
C ASP A 140 28.61 8.57 4.06
N ARG A 141 28.00 9.65 3.54
CA ARG A 141 27.74 9.87 2.10
C ARG A 141 28.98 9.90 1.19
N ASN A 142 30.18 9.79 1.73
CA ASN A 142 31.44 9.89 0.97
C ASN A 142 32.33 8.65 1.05
N ASN A 143 31.91 7.56 1.73
CA ASN A 143 32.75 6.37 1.83
C ASN A 143 32.45 5.38 0.70
N LEU A 144 33.50 4.93 0.01
CA LEU A 144 33.41 3.93 -1.05
C LEU A 144 33.86 2.59 -0.48
N TYR A 145 33.00 1.58 -0.56
CA TYR A 145 33.28 0.24 -0.05
C TYR A 145 33.65 -0.71 -1.19
N ASN A 146 34.66 -1.56 -0.99
CA ASN A 146 34.90 -2.69 -1.87
C ASN A 146 34.08 -3.92 -1.42
N ALA A 147 33.96 -4.93 -2.28
CA ALA A 147 33.19 -6.14 -1.98
C ALA A 147 33.64 -6.86 -0.70
N THR A 148 34.93 -6.77 -0.34
CA THR A 148 35.48 -7.36 0.89
C THR A 148 34.96 -6.63 2.13
N GLN A 149 34.96 -5.30 2.12
CA GLN A 149 34.50 -4.47 3.23
C GLN A 149 33.01 -4.67 3.49
N VAL A 150 32.20 -4.75 2.43
CA VAL A 150 30.77 -5.05 2.55
C VAL A 150 30.57 -6.47 3.11
N ALA A 151 31.30 -7.47 2.61
CA ALA A 151 31.16 -8.86 3.09
C ALA A 151 31.53 -9.03 4.57
N GLN A 152 32.58 -8.34 5.02
CA GLN A 152 33.07 -8.40 6.41
C GLN A 152 32.03 -7.94 7.43
N LYS A 153 31.15 -7.00 7.07
CA LYS A 153 30.06 -6.54 7.96
C LYS A 153 29.09 -7.66 8.35
N PHE A 154 29.00 -8.71 7.52
CA PHE A 154 28.14 -9.88 7.74
C PHE A 154 28.94 -11.14 8.14
N GLY A 155 30.24 -11.00 8.44
CA GLY A 155 31.12 -12.14 8.71
C GLY A 155 31.38 -13.04 7.50
N GLN A 156 31.13 -12.55 6.28
CA GLN A 156 31.28 -13.31 5.04
C GLN A 156 32.57 -12.96 4.29
N SER A 157 33.00 -13.88 3.42
CA SER A 157 34.18 -13.67 2.57
C SER A 157 33.86 -12.85 1.32
N ALA A 158 34.88 -12.17 0.76
CA ALA A 158 34.76 -11.47 -0.52
C ALA A 158 34.36 -12.42 -1.67
N VAL A 159 34.76 -13.70 -1.61
CA VAL A 159 34.37 -14.72 -2.59
C VAL A 159 32.87 -14.97 -2.53
N TRP A 160 32.32 -15.11 -1.32
CA TRP A 160 30.88 -15.27 -1.12
C TRP A 160 30.10 -14.07 -1.66
N MET A 161 30.54 -12.85 -1.32
CA MET A 161 29.86 -11.63 -1.78
C MET A 161 29.86 -11.50 -3.30
N ASN A 162 31.01 -11.74 -3.94
CA ASN A 162 31.09 -11.69 -5.40
C ASN A 162 30.21 -12.74 -6.09
N LYS A 163 30.01 -13.91 -5.47
CA LYS A 163 29.07 -14.92 -5.96
C LYS A 163 27.63 -14.42 -5.91
N GLN A 164 27.22 -13.78 -4.81
CA GLN A 164 25.86 -13.22 -4.70
C GLN A 164 25.62 -12.10 -5.71
N LEU A 165 26.57 -11.18 -5.86
CA LEU A 165 26.49 -10.08 -6.84
C LEU A 165 26.41 -10.58 -8.29
N GLU A 166 27.07 -11.71 -8.60
CA GLU A 166 26.98 -12.34 -9.91
C GLU A 166 25.61 -13.01 -10.15
N GLN A 167 25.00 -13.57 -9.11
CA GLN A 167 23.63 -14.08 -9.14
C GLN A 167 22.60 -12.96 -9.32
N PHE A 168 22.80 -11.83 -8.63
CA PHE A 168 21.95 -10.64 -8.73
C PHE A 168 22.13 -9.84 -10.03
N GLY A 169 23.03 -10.27 -10.92
CA GLY A 169 23.24 -9.61 -12.21
C GLY A 169 23.91 -8.24 -12.12
N VAL A 170 24.63 -7.97 -11.01
CA VAL A 170 25.32 -6.69 -10.78
C VAL A 170 26.56 -6.56 -11.68
N TYR A 171 27.23 -7.68 -11.97
CA TYR A 171 28.41 -7.71 -12.84
C TYR A 171 28.07 -7.98 -14.31
N ASN A 172 28.81 -7.32 -15.19
CA ASN A 172 28.74 -7.55 -16.63
C ASN A 172 29.47 -8.85 -17.00
N ARG A 173 28.70 -9.87 -17.36
CA ARG A 173 29.20 -11.21 -17.72
C ARG A 173 29.99 -11.25 -19.03
N SER A 174 29.88 -10.22 -19.88
CA SER A 174 30.65 -10.13 -21.13
C SER A 174 32.14 -9.81 -20.87
N VAL A 175 32.46 -9.20 -19.73
CA VAL A 175 33.85 -8.91 -19.34
C VAL A 175 34.42 -10.11 -18.60
N LYS A 176 35.27 -10.89 -19.29
CA LYS A 176 35.88 -12.11 -18.73
C LYS A 176 37.01 -11.86 -17.73
N ARG A 177 37.64 -10.67 -17.78
CA ARG A 177 38.75 -10.27 -16.91
C ARG A 177 38.36 -9.00 -16.17
N GLY A 178 38.15 -9.11 -14.86
CA GLY A 178 37.72 -8.00 -14.00
C GLY A 178 36.23 -8.03 -13.68
N ARG A 179 35.87 -7.49 -12.51
CA ARG A 179 34.48 -7.37 -12.06
C ARG A 179 34.01 -5.96 -12.41
N VAL A 180 33.29 -5.83 -13.51
CA VAL A 180 32.77 -4.54 -14.00
C VAL A 180 31.27 -4.48 -13.74
N PHE A 181 30.78 -3.37 -13.20
CA PHE A 181 29.34 -3.19 -12.98
C PHE A 181 28.56 -3.10 -14.29
N GLN A 182 27.32 -3.58 -14.26
CA GLN A 182 26.39 -3.31 -15.34
C GLN A 182 25.94 -1.84 -15.35
N GLN A 183 25.56 -1.35 -16.52
CA GLN A 183 25.13 0.03 -16.71
C GLN A 183 23.98 0.41 -15.78
N TRP A 184 22.99 -0.46 -15.61
CA TRP A 184 21.84 -0.20 -14.73
C TRP A 184 22.23 0.04 -13.26
N PHE A 185 23.33 -0.57 -12.81
CA PHE A 185 23.82 -0.43 -11.44
C PHE A 185 24.55 0.90 -11.24
N ILE A 186 25.25 1.36 -12.28
CA ILE A 186 25.92 2.66 -12.32
C ILE A 186 24.90 3.79 -12.45
N ASP A 187 23.91 3.65 -13.35
CA ASP A 187 22.88 4.66 -13.62
C ASP A 187 22.01 4.96 -12.38
N LYS A 188 21.82 3.97 -11.51
CA LYS A 188 21.12 4.13 -10.23
C LYS A 188 21.99 4.71 -9.10
N GLY A 189 23.27 4.97 -9.37
CA GLY A 189 24.20 5.51 -8.39
C GLY A 189 24.66 4.51 -7.33
N TYR A 190 24.61 3.21 -7.62
CA TYR A 190 24.96 2.17 -6.62
C TYR A 190 26.46 1.83 -6.60
N GLY A 191 27.18 2.05 -7.70
CA GLY A 191 28.62 1.81 -7.72
C GLY A 191 29.36 2.54 -8.82
N ILE A 192 30.68 2.59 -8.67
CA ILE A 192 31.62 3.19 -9.61
C ILE A 192 32.86 2.29 -9.79
N MET A 193 33.49 2.36 -10.96
CA MET A 193 34.78 1.75 -11.21
C MET A 193 35.88 2.75 -10.85
N ARG A 194 36.76 2.40 -9.90
CA ARG A 194 37.91 3.22 -9.51
C ARG A 194 39.21 2.52 -9.88
N GLU A 195 40.18 3.26 -10.39
CA GLU A 195 41.52 2.72 -10.61
C GLU A 195 42.32 2.74 -9.30
N THR A 196 42.95 1.62 -8.97
CA THR A 196 43.92 1.55 -7.88
C THR A 196 45.24 2.18 -8.32
N GLU A 197 46.07 2.58 -7.35
CA GLU A 197 47.42 3.13 -7.61
C GLU A 197 48.30 2.18 -8.43
N THR A 198 47.98 0.88 -8.42
CA THR A 198 48.61 -0.17 -9.22
C THR A 198 48.08 -0.29 -10.65
N GLY A 199 47.16 0.58 -11.08
CA GLY A 199 46.59 0.62 -12.43
C GLY A 199 45.52 -0.44 -12.70
N HIS A 200 44.95 -1.07 -11.67
CA HIS A 200 43.88 -2.04 -11.81
C HIS A 200 42.51 -1.39 -11.55
N SER A 201 41.53 -1.64 -12.40
CA SER A 201 40.16 -1.17 -12.17
C SER A 201 39.47 -2.04 -11.11
N GLN A 202 38.98 -1.41 -10.05
CA GLN A 202 38.26 -2.04 -8.95
C GLN A 202 36.83 -1.52 -8.86
N ALA A 203 35.89 -2.43 -8.61
CA ALA A 203 34.48 -2.12 -8.40
C ALA A 203 34.27 -1.62 -6.95
N MET A 204 33.74 -0.41 -6.82
CA MET A 204 33.48 0.25 -5.54
C MET A 204 32.00 0.59 -5.40
N PHE A 205 31.43 0.35 -4.23
CA PHE A 205 30.02 0.59 -3.90
C PHE A 205 29.89 1.92 -3.17
N TYR A 206 28.87 2.68 -3.53
CA TYR A 206 28.37 3.79 -2.72
C TYR A 206 27.57 3.25 -1.52
N ALA A 207 27.27 4.12 -0.55
CA ALA A 207 26.41 3.77 0.56
C ALA A 207 25.05 3.24 0.08
N GLU A 208 24.46 3.88 -0.93
CA GLU A 208 23.20 3.48 -1.55
C GLU A 208 23.28 2.10 -2.21
N GLY A 209 24.42 1.78 -2.83
CA GLY A 209 24.66 0.46 -3.42
C GLY A 209 24.87 -0.63 -2.39
N GLU A 210 25.58 -0.34 -1.30
CA GLU A 210 25.68 -1.24 -0.16
C GLU A 210 24.30 -1.53 0.43
N MET A 211 23.47 -0.50 0.62
CA MET A 211 22.11 -0.66 1.13
C MET A 211 21.25 -1.53 0.22
N TRP A 212 21.36 -1.35 -1.10
CA TRP A 212 20.68 -2.19 -2.05
C TRP A 212 21.11 -3.67 -1.94
N ILE A 213 22.42 -3.92 -1.78
CA ILE A 213 22.97 -5.27 -1.59
C ILE A 213 22.40 -5.91 -0.33
N ILE A 214 22.39 -5.18 0.79
CA ILE A 214 21.85 -5.66 2.07
C ILE A 214 20.38 -6.00 1.92
N GLY A 215 19.58 -5.10 1.35
CA GLY A 215 18.16 -5.33 1.10
C GLY A 215 17.92 -6.59 0.27
N LYS A 216 18.73 -6.80 -0.77
CA LYS A 216 18.64 -8.01 -1.61
C LYS A 216 19.04 -9.29 -0.87
N LEU A 217 20.10 -9.26 -0.06
CA LEU A 217 20.52 -10.41 0.72
C LEU A 217 19.48 -10.81 1.77
N THR A 218 18.84 -9.84 2.44
CA THR A 218 17.75 -10.09 3.39
C THR A 218 16.49 -10.61 2.70
N GLU A 219 16.14 -10.11 1.51
CA GLU A 219 15.02 -10.63 0.71
C GLU A 219 15.19 -12.10 0.33
N GLU A 220 16.42 -12.52 0.03
CA GLU A 220 16.78 -13.90 -0.30
C GLU A 220 17.04 -14.77 0.95
N GLY A 221 16.94 -14.21 2.16
CA GLY A 221 17.16 -14.92 3.43
C GLY A 221 18.61 -15.38 3.66
N LEU A 222 19.57 -14.71 3.04
CA LEU A 222 21.00 -15.06 3.11
C LEU A 222 21.72 -14.44 4.31
N ILE A 223 21.13 -13.39 4.90
CA ILE A 223 21.59 -12.69 6.11
C ILE A 223 20.39 -12.31 6.98
#